data_AF-A0A2V7CNT7-F1
#
_entry.id   AF-A0A2V7CNT7-F1
#
_cell.length_a   1.000
_cell.length_b   1.000
_cell.length_c   1.000
_cell.angle_alpha   90.00
_cell.angle_beta   90.00
_cell.angle_gamma   90.00
#
_symmetry.space_group_name_H-M   'P 1'
#
loop_
_entity.id
_entity.type
_entity.pdbx_description
1 polymer ?
#
loop_
_entity_poly.entity_id
_entity_poly.type
_entity_poly.pdbx_seq_one_letter_code
_entity_poly.pdbx_strand_id
1 'polypeptide(L)'
;MFIIARRHPELYDYLSARFADDAGVAVVLDRRFAPRRRRALPAAAERRRGERRARPEIDEQIRATSLAVVTAPKTAANLAGEAPARETPARETLAGETSTTEARRWVEAMRRGVNAVRAVLDDHDRLQHEAAAVRQAHERLQHEARALTQENERLRAAIGRSSNELAELDGSLSRAIEVVTDLHSRLRKDPPSEPDR
;
A
#
# COMPACT_ATOMS: atom_id res chain seq x y z
N MET A 1 32.08 5.83 8.16
CA MET A 1 31.16 5.23 9.16
C MET A 1 29.78 5.10 8.55
N PHE A 2 29.15 3.92 8.69
CA PHE A 2 27.80 3.59 8.23
C PHE A 2 26.82 3.61 9.41
N ILE A 3 25.65 4.24 9.24
CA ILE A 3 24.56 4.29 10.22
C ILE A 3 23.33 3.63 9.62
N ILE A 4 22.92 2.47 10.13
CA ILE A 4 21.86 1.63 9.55
C ILE A 4 20.56 1.80 10.34
N ALA A 5 19.44 1.96 9.64
CA ALA A 5 18.14 2.06 10.25
C ALA A 5 17.79 0.77 11.01
N ARG A 6 17.31 0.94 12.24
CA ARG A 6 16.98 -0.15 13.16
C ARG A 6 15.96 -1.16 12.64
N ARG A 7 15.13 -0.77 11.66
CA ARG A 7 14.09 -1.60 11.03
C ARG A 7 14.63 -2.56 9.96
N HIS A 8 15.93 -2.53 9.66
CA HIS A 8 16.59 -3.44 8.72
C HIS A 8 17.84 -4.08 9.35
N PRO A 9 17.68 -4.98 10.34
CA PRO A 9 18.80 -5.65 11.00
C PRO A 9 19.62 -6.53 10.05
N GLU A 10 18.98 -7.13 9.03
CA GLU A 10 19.66 -7.96 8.03
C GLU A 10 20.74 -7.20 7.24
N LEU A 11 20.49 -5.91 6.98
CA LEU A 11 21.46 -5.04 6.31
C LEU A 11 22.66 -4.71 7.22
N TYR A 12 22.43 -4.64 8.53
CA TYR A 12 23.49 -4.49 9.51
C TYR A 12 24.37 -5.73 9.59
N ASP A 13 23.77 -6.92 9.62
CA ASP A 13 24.53 -8.17 9.69
C ASP A 13 25.41 -8.35 8.45
N TYR A 14 24.85 -8.10 7.26
CA TYR A 14 25.59 -8.17 6.00
C TYR A 14 26.78 -7.19 5.96
N LEU A 15 26.55 -5.92 6.29
CA LEU A 15 27.61 -4.91 6.24
C LEU A 15 28.65 -5.10 7.35
N SER A 16 28.23 -5.56 8.53
CA SER A 16 29.16 -5.85 9.63
C SER A 16 30.07 -7.03 9.30
N ALA A 17 29.55 -8.09 8.68
CA ALA A 17 30.37 -9.21 8.22
C ALA A 17 31.33 -8.80 7.09
N ARG A 18 30.89 -7.94 6.16
CA ARG A 18 31.68 -7.57 4.98
C ARG A 18 32.87 -6.65 5.30
N PHE A 19 32.77 -5.85 6.37
CA PHE A 19 33.77 -4.87 6.80
C PHE A 19 34.47 -5.23 8.11
N ALA A 20 34.38 -6.49 8.55
CA ALA A 20 35.01 -6.94 9.79
C ALA A 20 36.53 -6.68 9.82
N ASP A 21 37.20 -6.75 8.67
CA ASP A 21 38.66 -6.60 8.56
C ASP A 21 39.14 -5.19 8.17
N ASP A 22 38.22 -4.22 7.97
CA ASP A 22 38.56 -2.86 7.55
C ASP A 22 38.48 -1.88 8.73
N ALA A 23 39.64 -1.59 9.34
CA ALA A 23 39.76 -0.66 10.46
C ALA A 23 39.36 0.80 10.13
N GLY A 24 39.21 1.14 8.85
CA GLY A 24 38.72 2.44 8.39
C GLY A 24 37.18 2.58 8.41
N VAL A 25 36.45 1.47 8.59
CA VAL A 25 35.01 1.42 8.39
C VAL A 25 34.29 0.95 9.66
N ALA A 26 33.59 1.89 10.32
CA ALA A 26 32.67 1.56 11.42
C ALA A 26 31.24 1.40 10.91
N VAL A 27 30.59 0.26 11.21
CA VAL A 27 29.17 -0.01 10.92
C VAL A 27 28.38 0.01 12.22
N VAL A 28 27.36 0.87 12.30
CA VAL A 28 26.60 1.12 13.54
C VAL A 28 25.11 1.12 13.25
N LEU A 29 24.32 0.42 14.06
CA LEU A 29 22.86 0.56 14.06
C LEU A 29 22.45 1.91 14.66
N ASP A 30 21.46 2.56 14.07
CA ASP A 30 20.89 3.79 14.61
C ASP A 30 20.22 3.54 15.97
N ARG A 31 20.78 4.14 17.03
CA ARG A 31 20.34 3.98 18.43
C ARG A 31 19.45 5.13 18.92
N ARG A 32 19.03 6.07 18.06
CA ARG A 32 18.37 7.33 18.47
C ARG A 32 16.94 7.20 19.03
N PHE A 33 16.43 5.99 19.25
CA PHE A 33 15.17 5.75 19.97
C PHE A 33 15.42 5.13 21.35
N ALA A 34 15.60 5.99 22.35
CA ALA A 34 15.28 5.64 23.74
C ALA A 34 13.85 6.14 24.01
N PRO A 35 12.94 5.32 24.59
CA PRO A 35 11.71 5.85 25.14
C PRO A 35 12.10 6.94 26.14
N ARG A 36 11.65 8.18 25.91
CA ARG A 36 11.80 9.23 26.91
C ARG A 36 11.08 8.75 28.16
N ARG A 37 11.82 8.23 29.14
CA ARG A 37 11.35 8.20 30.53
C ARG A 37 10.88 9.63 30.81
N ARG A 38 9.59 9.78 31.12
CA ARG A 38 9.01 11.03 31.63
C ARG A 38 9.90 11.55 32.75
N ARG A 39 10.81 12.46 32.43
CA ARG A 39 11.58 13.24 33.40
C ARG A 39 11.46 14.70 32.97
N ALA A 40 11.26 15.54 33.97
CA ALA A 40 10.81 16.92 33.90
C ALA A 40 11.47 17.77 32.80
N LEU A 41 10.72 18.78 32.31
CA LEU A 41 11.10 19.65 31.21
C LEU A 41 12.60 20.05 31.25
N PRO A 42 13.34 19.90 30.14
CA PRO A 42 14.76 20.29 30.10
C PRO A 42 14.90 21.81 30.12
N ALA A 43 15.88 22.31 30.86
CA ALA A 43 16.24 23.73 30.88
C ALA A 43 16.67 24.23 29.49
N ALA A 44 16.45 25.52 29.20
CA ALA A 44 16.65 26.14 27.89
C ALA A 44 18.07 25.99 27.30
N ALA A 45 19.08 25.72 28.13
CA ALA A 45 20.46 25.42 27.69
C ALA A 45 20.57 24.06 26.98
N GLU A 46 19.74 23.09 27.37
CA GLU A 46 19.75 21.73 26.84
C GLU A 46 19.02 21.65 25.49
N ARG A 47 17.99 22.47 25.28
CA ARG A 47 17.36 22.71 23.97
C ARG A 47 18.38 23.17 22.91
N ARG A 48 19.22 24.16 23.26
CA ARG A 48 20.26 24.71 22.37
C ARG A 48 21.41 23.74 22.06
N ARG A 49 21.55 22.65 22.83
CA ARG A 49 22.48 21.55 22.53
C ARG A 49 21.83 20.44 21.70
N GLY A 50 20.51 20.24 21.83
CA GLY A 50 19.73 19.29 21.03
C GLY A 50 19.65 19.67 19.55
N GLU A 51 19.36 20.94 19.25
CA GLU A 51 19.29 21.45 17.86
C GLU A 51 20.61 21.30 17.10
N ARG A 52 21.76 21.41 17.78
CA ARG A 52 23.08 21.21 17.15
C ARG A 52 23.43 19.75 16.84
N ARG A 53 22.68 18.78 17.37
CA ARG A 53 22.88 17.34 17.13
C ARG A 53 21.88 16.74 16.14
N ALA A 54 20.81 17.46 15.84
CA ALA A 54 19.89 17.13 14.76
C ALA A 54 20.62 17.41 13.43
N ARG A 55 20.88 16.35 12.66
CA ARG A 55 21.38 16.47 11.29
C ARG A 55 20.22 16.05 10.41
N PRO A 56 19.29 16.97 10.09
CA PRO A 56 18.04 16.63 9.42
C PRO A 56 18.28 15.91 8.10
N GLU A 57 19.36 16.25 7.39
CA GLU A 57 19.79 15.57 6.16
C GLU A 57 20.16 14.09 6.39
N ILE A 58 20.84 13.78 7.51
CA ILE A 58 21.17 12.39 7.87
C ILE A 58 19.91 11.65 8.33
N ASP A 59 19.06 12.31 9.11
CA ASP A 59 17.82 11.70 9.59
C ASP A 59 16.82 11.48 8.44
N GLU A 60 16.84 12.32 7.40
CA GLU A 60 16.11 12.14 6.16
C GLU A 60 16.70 11.02 5.32
N GLN A 61 18.03 10.94 5.19
CA GLN A 61 18.69 9.85 4.48
C GLN A 61 18.48 8.48 5.17
N ILE A 62 18.48 8.42 6.50
CA ILE A 62 18.12 7.21 7.24
C ILE A 62 16.63 6.87 7.04
N ARG A 63 15.73 7.87 6.99
CA ARG A 63 14.30 7.62 6.74
C ARG A 63 14.02 7.16 5.31
N ALA A 64 14.71 7.74 4.33
CA ALA A 64 14.48 7.49 2.91
C ALA A 64 15.25 6.27 2.36
N THR A 65 16.42 5.98 2.94
CA THR A 65 17.38 5.02 2.39
C THR A 65 17.73 3.92 3.39
N SER A 66 17.25 4.04 4.64
CA SER A 66 17.54 3.10 5.72
C SER A 66 19.03 2.97 6.07
N LEU A 67 19.88 3.85 5.53
CA LEU A 67 21.33 3.90 5.77
C LEU A 67 21.84 5.32 5.51
N ALA A 68 22.79 5.80 6.32
CA ALA A 68 23.55 7.02 6.06
C ALA A 68 25.06 6.77 6.17
N VAL A 69 25.84 7.44 5.31
CA VAL A 69 27.31 7.37 5.28
C VAL A 69 27.88 8.70 5.77
N VAL A 70 28.74 8.64 6.78
CA VAL A 70 29.37 9.82 7.36
C VAL A 70 30.89 9.67 7.36
N THR A 71 31.57 10.67 6.82
CA THR A 71 33.02 10.86 6.95
C THR A 71 33.28 11.54 8.29
N ALA A 72 33.88 10.82 9.24
CA ALA A 72 34.31 11.40 10.51
C ALA A 72 35.81 11.75 10.39
N PRO A 73 36.25 12.93 10.88
CA PRO A 73 37.67 13.18 11.01
C PRO A 73 38.26 12.13 11.95
N LYS A 74 39.38 11.51 11.54
CA LYS A 74 40.17 10.60 12.38
C LYS A 74 40.68 11.42 13.57
N THR A 75 39.89 11.47 14.63
CA THR A 75 40.33 12.14 15.85
C THR A 75 41.36 11.20 16.44
N ALA A 76 42.58 11.70 16.62
CA ALA A 76 43.63 11.01 17.34
C ALA A 76 43.06 10.52 18.68
N ALA A 77 42.76 9.23 18.77
CA ALA A 77 42.65 8.55 20.03
C ALA A 77 44.08 8.48 20.58
N ASN A 78 44.38 9.48 21.41
CA ASN A 78 45.55 9.64 22.28
C ASN A 78 45.95 8.31 22.94
N LEU A 79 47.18 7.80 22.75
CA LEU A 79 48.50 8.17 23.31
C LEU A 79 48.89 7.30 24.52
N ALA A 80 49.70 6.28 24.24
CA ALA A 80 50.83 5.78 25.05
C ALA A 80 51.57 4.75 24.16
N GLY A 81 52.85 4.84 23.79
CA GLY A 81 53.90 5.81 24.04
C GLY A 81 55.01 5.60 23.01
N GLU A 82 56.05 6.43 23.12
CA GLU A 82 57.38 6.32 22.51
C GLU A 82 57.56 6.41 20.98
N ALA A 83 58.27 7.47 20.58
CA ALA A 83 59.14 7.53 19.39
C ALA A 83 60.61 7.44 19.88
N PRO A 84 61.66 7.11 19.08
CA PRO A 84 61.87 7.70 17.75
C PRO A 84 62.60 6.88 16.65
N ALA A 85 62.48 7.43 15.43
CA ALA A 85 63.44 7.50 14.32
C ALA A 85 63.94 6.25 13.56
N ARG A 86 63.61 6.21 12.26
CA ARG A 86 64.54 6.00 11.12
C ARG A 86 63.86 6.37 9.79
N GLU A 87 64.49 7.27 9.03
CA GLU A 87 64.33 7.50 7.58
C GLU A 87 64.75 6.23 6.82
N THR A 88 64.27 5.77 5.66
CA THR A 88 63.83 6.29 4.33
C THR A 88 63.09 5.10 3.61
N PRO A 89 62.62 5.12 2.33
CA PRO A 89 62.41 6.19 1.36
C PRO A 89 60.98 6.23 0.75
N ALA A 90 60.72 7.28 -0.01
CA ALA A 90 59.52 7.48 -0.81
C ALA A 90 59.28 6.36 -1.84
N ARG A 91 58.21 5.57 -1.68
CA ARG A 91 57.62 4.79 -2.77
C ARG A 91 56.13 4.45 -2.61
N GLU A 92 55.34 5.29 -1.96
CA GLU A 92 53.99 4.89 -1.54
C GLU A 92 52.93 5.99 -1.77
N THR A 93 52.88 6.59 -2.95
CA THR A 93 51.81 7.55 -3.29
C THR A 93 50.78 7.01 -4.29
N LEU A 94 51.08 5.94 -5.03
CA LEU A 94 50.13 5.41 -6.05
C LEU A 94 49.18 4.31 -5.52
N ALA A 95 49.49 3.62 -4.42
CA ALA A 95 48.67 2.52 -3.89
C ALA A 95 47.49 3.00 -3.02
N GLY A 96 47.60 4.17 -2.39
CA GLY A 96 46.50 4.78 -1.62
C GLY A 96 45.43 5.44 -2.51
N GLU A 97 45.81 5.99 -3.67
CA GLU A 97 44.88 6.63 -4.61
C GLU A 97 44.02 5.61 -5.38
N THR A 98 44.57 4.44 -5.71
CA THR A 98 43.80 3.35 -6.35
C THR A 98 42.79 2.74 -5.38
N SER A 99 43.19 2.47 -4.13
CA SER A 99 42.29 1.96 -3.09
C SER A 99 41.14 2.93 -2.77
N THR A 100 41.42 4.23 -2.67
CA THR A 100 40.36 5.24 -2.45
C THR A 100 39.44 5.39 -3.66
N THR A 101 39.96 5.24 -4.88
CA THR A 101 39.16 5.25 -6.11
C THR A 101 38.28 4.01 -6.25
N GLU A 102 38.80 2.82 -5.92
CA GLU A 102 38.02 1.58 -5.87
C GLU A 102 36.93 1.61 -4.80
N ALA A 103 37.26 2.09 -3.59
CA ALA A 103 36.29 2.28 -2.52
C ALA A 103 35.14 3.22 -2.94
N ARG A 104 35.46 4.34 -3.61
CA ARG A 104 34.44 5.26 -4.17
C ARG A 104 33.57 4.57 -5.21
N ARG A 105 34.17 3.78 -6.11
CA ARG A 105 33.43 3.07 -7.16
C ARG A 105 32.46 2.04 -6.56
N TRP A 106 32.87 1.34 -5.51
CA TRP A 106 32.02 0.39 -4.80
C TRP A 106 30.87 1.10 -4.06
N VAL A 107 31.15 2.20 -3.36
CA VAL A 107 30.12 3.04 -2.70
C VAL A 107 29.08 3.52 -3.72
N GLU A 108 29.53 3.97 -4.89
CA GLU A 108 28.63 4.44 -5.95
C GLU A 108 27.80 3.29 -6.53
N ALA A 109 28.39 2.10 -6.72
CA ALA A 109 27.63 0.91 -7.12
C ALA A 109 26.56 0.53 -6.10
N MET A 110 26.89 0.58 -4.80
CA MET A 110 25.94 0.32 -3.74
C MET A 110 24.83 1.38 -3.69
N ARG A 111 25.18 2.67 -3.85
CA ARG A 111 24.20 3.76 -3.92
C ARG A 111 23.20 3.54 -5.06
N ARG A 112 23.69 3.15 -6.25
CA ARG A 112 22.82 2.79 -7.38
C ARG A 112 21.93 1.60 -7.07
N GLY A 113 22.48 0.53 -6.48
CA GLY A 113 21.70 -0.66 -6.10
C GLY A 113 20.59 -0.33 -5.11
N VAL A 114 20.89 0.45 -4.06
CA VAL A 114 19.90 0.86 -3.06
C VAL A 114 18.81 1.74 -3.69
N ASN A 115 19.18 2.69 -4.57
CA ASN A 115 18.20 3.50 -5.28
C ASN A 115 17.30 2.67 -6.20
N ALA A 116 17.83 1.63 -6.83
CA ALA A 116 17.05 0.72 -7.66
C ALA A 116 16.04 -0.10 -6.84
N VAL A 117 16.45 -0.63 -5.69
CA VAL A 117 15.55 -1.35 -4.76
C VAL A 117 14.44 -0.42 -4.27
N ARG A 118 14.76 0.84 -3.94
CA ARG A 118 13.74 1.82 -3.54
C ARG A 118 12.72 2.06 -4.64
N ALA A 119 13.16 2.27 -5.88
CA ALA A 119 12.25 2.47 -7.01
C ALA A 119 11.29 1.27 -7.20
N VAL A 120 11.79 0.04 -7.04
CA VAL A 120 10.95 -1.17 -7.12
C VAL A 120 9.93 -1.23 -5.97
N LEU A 121 10.29 -0.81 -4.76
CA LEU A 121 9.36 -0.77 -3.62
C LEU A 121 8.30 0.31 -3.82
N ASP A 122 8.67 1.49 -4.30
CA ASP A 122 7.73 2.56 -4.64
C ASP A 122 6.74 2.10 -5.73
N ASP A 123 7.24 1.40 -6.76
CA ASP A 123 6.40 0.78 -7.79
C ASP A 123 5.49 -0.32 -7.21
N HIS A 124 5.99 -1.15 -6.30
CA HIS A 124 5.19 -2.17 -5.62
C HIS A 124 4.05 -1.51 -4.83
N ASP A 125 4.34 -0.50 -4.03
CA ASP A 125 3.35 0.22 -3.25
C ASP A 125 2.32 0.87 -4.17
N ARG A 126 2.74 1.51 -5.27
CA ARG A 126 1.81 2.06 -6.27
C ARG A 126 0.88 0.97 -6.83
N LEU A 127 1.44 -0.15 -7.27
CA LEU A 127 0.66 -1.26 -7.83
C LEU A 127 -0.30 -1.88 -6.81
N GLN A 128 0.08 -1.94 -5.52
CA GLN A 128 -0.81 -2.39 -4.45
C GLN A 128 -2.01 -1.45 -4.27
N HIS A 129 -1.78 -0.14 -4.31
CA HIS A 129 -2.85 0.85 -4.22
C HIS A 129 -3.78 0.79 -5.44
N GLU A 130 -3.22 0.69 -6.65
CA GLU A 130 -4.00 0.54 -7.89
C GLU A 130 -4.83 -0.76 -7.86
N ALA A 131 -4.23 -1.89 -7.46
CA ALA A 131 -4.94 -3.15 -7.35
C ALA A 131 -6.06 -3.11 -6.31
N ALA A 132 -5.85 -2.42 -5.17
CA ALA A 132 -6.89 -2.22 -4.17
C ALA A 132 -8.05 -1.37 -4.71
N ALA A 133 -7.74 -0.30 -5.45
CA ALA A 133 -8.76 0.55 -6.08
C ALA A 133 -9.58 -0.22 -7.12
N VAL A 134 -8.94 -1.04 -7.96
CA VAL A 134 -9.61 -1.90 -8.94
C VAL A 134 -10.51 -2.92 -8.24
N ARG A 135 -10.05 -3.57 -7.17
CA ARG A 135 -10.87 -4.50 -6.38
C ARG A 135 -12.11 -3.81 -5.80
N GLN A 136 -11.94 -2.61 -5.23
CA GLN A 136 -13.06 -1.85 -4.69
C GLN A 136 -14.07 -1.48 -5.78
N ALA A 137 -13.60 -1.07 -6.97
CA ALA A 137 -14.48 -0.78 -8.10
C ALA A 137 -15.22 -2.04 -8.57
N HIS A 138 -14.54 -3.18 -8.62
CA HIS A 138 -15.15 -4.46 -8.97
C HIS A 138 -16.25 -4.87 -7.98
N GLU A 139 -16.00 -4.75 -6.69
CA GLU A 139 -17.01 -5.01 -5.65
C GLU A 139 -18.23 -4.12 -5.82
N ARG A 140 -18.04 -2.81 -6.08
CA ARG A 140 -19.15 -1.87 -6.34
C ARG A 140 -19.99 -2.31 -7.54
N LEU A 141 -19.34 -2.63 -8.66
CA LEU A 141 -20.03 -3.10 -9.87
C LEU A 141 -20.73 -4.45 -9.65
N GLN A 142 -20.15 -5.36 -8.87
CA GLN A 142 -20.82 -6.60 -8.50
C GLN A 142 -22.06 -6.35 -7.65
N HIS A 143 -22.01 -5.42 -6.70
CA HIS A 143 -23.17 -5.05 -5.90
C HIS A 143 -24.28 -4.45 -6.76
N GLU A 144 -23.94 -3.55 -7.67
CA GLU A 144 -24.88 -2.95 -8.61
C GLU A 144 -25.51 -3.99 -9.55
N ALA A 145 -24.70 -4.89 -10.11
CA ALA A 145 -25.18 -5.97 -10.96
C ALA A 145 -26.18 -6.87 -10.21
N ARG A 146 -25.89 -7.23 -8.96
CA ARG A 146 -26.80 -8.02 -8.11
C ARG A 146 -28.11 -7.29 -7.85
N ALA A 147 -28.05 -5.99 -7.56
CA ALA A 147 -29.26 -5.18 -7.33
C ALA A 147 -30.13 -5.12 -8.60
N LEU A 148 -29.53 -4.92 -9.77
CA LEU A 148 -30.24 -4.92 -11.04
C LEU A 148 -30.83 -6.30 -11.39
N THR A 149 -30.12 -7.39 -11.08
CA THR A 149 -30.68 -8.74 -11.25
C THR A 149 -31.91 -8.94 -10.36
N GLN A 150 -31.84 -8.54 -9.10
CA GLN A 150 -32.96 -8.65 -8.17
C GLN A 150 -34.17 -7.81 -8.61
N GLU A 151 -33.93 -6.59 -9.11
CA GLU A 151 -35.00 -5.75 -9.64
C GLU A 151 -35.62 -6.36 -10.90
N ASN A 152 -34.81 -6.93 -11.80
CA ASN A 152 -35.33 -7.65 -12.97
C ASN A 152 -36.19 -8.85 -12.56
N GLU A 153 -35.78 -9.63 -11.58
CA GLU A 153 -36.58 -10.74 -11.04
C GLU A 153 -37.89 -10.24 -10.44
N ARG A 154 -37.84 -9.15 -9.68
CA ARG A 154 -39.03 -8.51 -9.10
C ARG A 154 -40.00 -8.06 -10.18
N LEU A 155 -39.52 -7.38 -11.22
CA LEU A 155 -40.33 -6.92 -12.34
C LEU A 155 -40.93 -8.09 -13.11
N ARG A 156 -40.16 -9.15 -13.38
CA ARG A 156 -40.68 -10.37 -14.02
C ARG A 156 -41.77 -11.03 -13.19
N ALA A 157 -41.59 -11.11 -11.87
CA ALA A 157 -42.62 -11.63 -10.97
C ALA A 157 -43.88 -10.74 -10.98
N ALA A 158 -43.73 -9.42 -11.06
CA ALA A 158 -44.86 -8.50 -11.18
C ALA A 158 -45.62 -8.69 -12.50
N ILE A 159 -44.90 -8.78 -13.63
CA ILE A 159 -45.49 -9.10 -14.93
C ILE A 159 -46.24 -10.43 -14.86
N GLY A 160 -45.63 -11.47 -14.28
CA GLY A 160 -46.28 -12.77 -14.11
C GLY A 160 -47.58 -12.69 -13.31
N ARG A 161 -47.61 -11.90 -12.23
CA ARG A 161 -48.85 -11.67 -11.46
C ARG A 161 -49.92 -10.99 -12.29
N SER A 162 -49.59 -9.87 -12.96
CA SER A 162 -50.56 -9.16 -13.80
C SER A 162 -51.05 -10.01 -14.97
N SER A 163 -50.20 -10.84 -15.57
CA SER A 163 -50.64 -11.78 -16.61
C SER A 163 -51.63 -12.81 -16.08
N ASN A 164 -51.43 -13.34 -14.87
CA ASN A 164 -52.38 -14.25 -14.24
C ASN A 164 -53.72 -13.56 -13.94
N GLU A 165 -53.70 -12.34 -13.41
CA GLU A 165 -54.91 -11.54 -13.17
C GLU A 165 -55.69 -11.32 -14.47
N LEU A 166 -55.00 -10.97 -15.57
CA LEU A 166 -55.64 -10.81 -16.87
C LEU A 166 -56.27 -12.12 -17.38
N ALA A 167 -55.62 -13.26 -17.17
CA ALA A 167 -56.17 -14.57 -17.55
C ALA A 167 -57.41 -14.95 -16.74
N GLU A 168 -57.43 -14.63 -15.44
CA GLU A 168 -58.62 -14.83 -14.60
C GLU A 168 -59.79 -13.94 -15.05
N LEU A 169 -59.51 -12.67 -15.38
CA LEU A 169 -60.51 -11.75 -15.91
C LEU A 169 -61.07 -12.22 -17.25
N ASP A 170 -60.21 -12.70 -18.16
CA ASP A 170 -60.62 -13.25 -19.46
C ASP A 170 -61.52 -14.49 -19.29
N GLY A 171 -61.16 -15.39 -18.37
CA GLY A 171 -62.00 -16.53 -18.02
C GLY A 171 -63.35 -16.11 -17.40
N SER A 172 -63.37 -15.05 -16.59
CA SER A 172 -64.61 -14.50 -16.03
C SER A 172 -65.49 -13.87 -17.10
N LEU A 173 -64.90 -13.14 -18.05
CA LEU A 173 -65.61 -12.53 -19.16
C LEU A 173 -66.23 -13.60 -20.07
N SER A 174 -65.47 -14.65 -20.39
CA SER A 174 -65.94 -15.79 -21.19
C SER A 174 -67.19 -16.43 -20.57
N ARG A 175 -67.17 -16.70 -19.26
CA ARG A 175 -68.35 -17.23 -18.53
C ARG A 175 -69.53 -16.26 -18.57
N ALA A 176 -69.30 -14.96 -18.42
CA ALA A 176 -70.37 -13.97 -18.49
C ALA A 176 -71.02 -13.93 -19.88
N ILE A 177 -70.21 -14.02 -20.94
CA ILE A 177 -70.69 -14.10 -22.33
C ILE A 177 -71.55 -15.36 -22.53
N GLU A 178 -71.13 -16.51 -22.01
CA GLU A 178 -71.93 -17.75 -22.07
C GLU A 178 -73.30 -17.57 -21.40
N VAL A 179 -73.35 -17.01 -20.19
CA VAL A 179 -74.60 -16.76 -19.46
C VAL A 179 -75.52 -15.81 -20.24
N VAL A 180 -74.98 -14.70 -20.77
CA VAL A 180 -75.76 -13.74 -21.58
C VAL A 180 -76.29 -14.41 -22.85
N THR A 181 -75.47 -15.24 -23.50
CA THR A 181 -75.84 -15.95 -24.73
C THR A 181 -76.93 -16.99 -24.48
N ASP A 182 -76.85 -17.74 -23.37
CA ASP A 182 -77.89 -18.68 -22.93
C ASP A 182 -79.20 -17.95 -22.63
N LEU A 183 -79.14 -16.86 -21.84
CA LEU A 183 -80.32 -16.05 -21.52
C LEU A 183 -80.99 -15.49 -22.77
N HIS A 184 -80.20 -14.95 -23.71
CA HIS A 184 -80.70 -14.46 -24.99
C HIS A 184 -81.38 -15.57 -25.81
N SER A 185 -80.79 -16.77 -25.81
CA SER A 185 -81.35 -17.93 -26.52
C SER A 185 -82.67 -18.40 -25.91
N ARG A 186 -82.82 -18.37 -24.58
CA ARG A 186 -84.08 -18.68 -23.89
C ARG A 186 -85.16 -17.66 -24.23
N LEU A 187 -84.86 -16.37 -24.12
CA LEU A 187 -85.80 -15.29 -24.43
C LEU A 187 -86.29 -15.36 -25.89
N ARG A 188 -85.43 -15.78 -26.83
CA ARG A 188 -85.81 -15.94 -28.24
C ARG A 188 -86.61 -17.22 -28.52
N LYS A 189 -86.56 -18.23 -27.64
CA LYS A 189 -87.30 -19.49 -27.78
C LYS A 189 -88.70 -19.42 -27.19
N ASP A 190 -89.00 -18.48 -26.31
CA ASP A 190 -90.37 -18.22 -25.86
C ASP A 190 -91.15 -17.56 -27.02
N PRO A 191 -92.13 -18.23 -27.66
CA PRO A 191 -93.00 -17.56 -28.61
C PRO A 191 -93.89 -16.55 -27.86
N PRO A 192 -94.31 -15.44 -28.50
CA PRO A 192 -95.30 -14.57 -27.90
C PRO A 192 -96.56 -15.41 -27.63
N SER A 193 -96.99 -15.45 -26.38
CA SER A 193 -98.25 -16.07 -25.99
C SER A 193 -99.36 -15.44 -26.85
N GLU A 194 -99.93 -16.20 -27.78
CA GLU A 194 -101.10 -15.76 -28.54
C GLU A 194 -102.22 -15.42 -27.54
N PRO A 195 -102.84 -14.23 -27.64
CA PRO A 195 -104.00 -13.94 -26.82
C PRO A 195 -105.19 -14.72 -27.39
N ASP A 196 -105.63 -15.72 -26.65
CA ASP A 196 -106.88 -16.46 -26.88
C ASP A 196 -108.05 -15.47 -27.10
N ARG A 197 -108.68 -15.56 -28.27
CA ARG A 197 -109.99 -14.98 -28.59
C ARG A 197 -110.84 -16.00 -29.34
#